data_AF-A0A9E7RUT7-F1
#
_entry.id   AF-A0A9E7RUT7-F1
#
_cell.length_a   1.000
_cell.length_b   1.000
_cell.length_c   1.000
_cell.angle_alpha   90.00
_cell.angle_beta   90.00
_cell.angle_gamma   90.00
#
_symmetry.space_group_name_H-M   'P 1'
#
loop_
_entity.id
_entity.type
_entity.pdbx_description
1 polymer ?
#
loop_
_entity_poly.entity_id
_entity_poly.type
_entity_poly.pdbx_seq_one_letter_code
_entity_poly.pdbx_strand_id
1 'polypeptide(L)'
;MPIKNQGRTYRRLHNQIHTFPITDVSITPTNGTGLLTINITGNLTNFADTDGQYWIEIYINSLKVAGEWKYAPKGQKNTLPVPVHSHHTQVIPGQHQQPTGTTVKVLRGPEFLLDNLNVTPQSGWEPLTINISAEISNRGDTAAEYTATLYINGVAAQTKTVTVAAGKTVTVTFNHELTSTGSYTFGIGSLTPKTATVMNEPIISDITVTPGQGAAPLYITVTARISTMESGAGDYTTILYVDGVAVQTRTVRVTGP
;
A
#
# COMPACT_ATOMS: atom_id res chain seq x y z
N MET A 1 -0.54 4.43 50.76
CA MET A 1 -1.52 4.26 49.66
C MET A 1 -2.45 5.47 49.67
N PRO A 2 -2.60 6.18 48.55
CA PRO A 2 -3.93 6.25 47.93
C PRO A 2 -3.89 6.06 46.40
N ILE A 3 -5.09 5.99 45.85
CA ILE A 3 -5.54 5.35 44.61
C ILE A 3 -5.63 6.36 43.44
N LYS A 4 -5.46 5.83 42.21
CA LYS A 4 -5.65 6.43 40.87
C LYS A 4 -6.94 7.26 40.72
N ASN A 5 -6.94 8.32 39.88
CA ASN A 5 -7.51 8.23 38.51
C ASN A 5 -7.23 9.44 37.60
N GLN A 6 -6.63 9.11 36.45
CA GLN A 6 -6.81 9.58 35.06
C GLN A 6 -7.25 11.01 34.72
N GLY A 7 -6.38 11.66 33.93
CA GLY A 7 -6.77 12.56 32.84
C GLY A 7 -5.92 12.24 31.62
N ARG A 8 -6.48 11.49 30.65
CA ARG A 8 -5.88 11.33 29.33
C ARG A 8 -5.86 12.69 28.64
N THR A 9 -4.69 13.16 28.23
CA THR A 9 -4.57 14.16 27.18
C THR A 9 -3.92 13.50 25.97
N TYR A 10 -4.72 13.19 24.95
CA TYR A 10 -4.22 12.86 23.63
C TYR A 10 -3.59 14.12 23.05
N ARG A 11 -2.30 14.31 23.30
CA ARG A 11 -1.51 15.33 22.59
C ARG A 11 -1.25 14.79 21.19
N ARG A 12 -2.05 15.25 20.22
CA ARG A 12 -1.79 15.09 18.78
C ARG A 12 -0.55 15.94 18.45
N LEU A 13 0.63 15.44 18.79
CA LEU A 13 1.93 16.08 18.54
C LEU A 13 2.65 15.36 17.41
N HIS A 14 2.23 15.47 16.16
CA HIS A 14 3.12 15.06 15.08
C HIS A 14 2.99 16.02 13.90
N ASN A 15 3.51 17.23 14.14
CA ASN A 15 4.19 18.00 13.11
C ASN A 15 5.62 18.29 13.61
N GLN A 16 6.29 17.24 14.10
CA GLN A 16 7.72 17.29 14.39
C GLN A 16 8.42 17.34 13.04
N ILE A 17 9.09 18.45 12.74
CA ILE A 17 9.98 18.53 11.59
C ILE A 17 11.13 17.57 11.90
N HIS A 18 11.12 16.40 11.28
CA HIS A 18 12.20 15.43 11.40
C HIS A 18 13.42 15.99 10.64
N THR A 19 14.22 16.84 11.29
CA THR A 19 15.43 17.41 10.69
C THR A 19 16.63 16.49 10.94
N PHE A 20 17.38 16.22 9.88
CA PHE A 20 18.61 15.41 9.92
C PHE A 20 19.80 16.26 9.45
N PRO A 21 20.25 17.23 10.26
CA PRO A 21 21.38 18.04 9.86
C PRO A 21 22.63 17.17 9.83
N ILE A 22 23.45 17.42 8.82
CA ILE A 22 24.84 16.99 8.81
C ILE A 22 25.69 18.19 9.19
N THR A 23 26.50 18.02 10.23
CA THR A 23 27.50 19.01 10.66
C THR A 23 28.91 18.46 10.44
N ASP A 24 29.91 19.33 10.61
CA ASP A 24 31.32 18.94 10.63
C ASP A 24 31.77 18.19 9.37
N VAL A 25 31.23 18.58 8.20
CA VAL A 25 31.61 17.97 6.93
C VAL A 25 33.06 18.32 6.62
N SER A 26 33.89 17.32 6.39
CA SER A 26 35.28 17.50 5.98
C SER A 26 35.67 16.55 4.85
N ILE A 27 36.67 16.94 4.08
CA ILE A 27 37.18 16.21 2.92
C ILE A 27 38.68 16.04 3.09
N THR A 28 39.16 14.82 2.89
CA THR A 28 40.58 14.51 3.04
C THR A 28 41.01 13.43 2.03
N PRO A 29 42.11 13.60 1.29
CA PRO A 29 42.97 14.79 1.20
C PRO A 29 42.31 15.92 0.39
N THR A 30 42.65 17.17 0.71
CA THR A 30 42.13 18.36 -0.01
C THR A 30 42.90 18.68 -1.29
N ASN A 31 44.11 18.13 -1.46
CA ASN A 31 45.00 18.32 -2.61
C ASN A 31 45.82 17.04 -2.89
N GLY A 32 46.34 16.88 -4.12
CA GLY A 32 47.31 15.84 -4.47
C GLY A 32 47.65 15.80 -5.96
N THR A 33 48.62 14.94 -6.34
CA THR A 33 49.29 14.96 -7.65
C THR A 33 48.92 13.77 -8.56
N GLY A 34 47.81 13.09 -8.32
CA GLY A 34 47.37 11.92 -9.09
C GLY A 34 45.88 11.60 -8.88
N LEU A 35 45.47 10.36 -9.19
CA LEU A 35 44.13 9.85 -8.84
C LEU A 35 43.96 9.92 -7.31
N LEU A 36 42.97 10.68 -6.85
CA LEU A 36 42.70 10.89 -5.44
C LEU A 36 41.44 10.09 -5.04
N THR A 37 41.64 9.14 -4.13
CA THR A 37 40.55 8.66 -3.28
C THR A 37 40.36 9.69 -2.18
N ILE A 38 39.20 10.32 -2.13
CA ILE A 38 38.86 11.29 -1.09
C ILE A 38 37.91 10.65 -0.09
N ASN A 39 38.15 10.91 1.19
CA ASN A 39 37.25 10.58 2.27
C ASN A 39 36.43 11.80 2.60
N ILE A 40 35.11 11.64 2.60
CA ILE A 40 34.18 12.65 3.08
C ILE A 40 33.65 12.15 4.41
N THR A 41 33.86 12.95 5.46
CA THR A 41 33.31 12.67 6.78
C THR A 41 32.31 13.74 7.16
N GLY A 42 31.34 13.39 7.98
CA GLY A 42 30.39 14.33 8.56
C GLY A 42 29.64 13.68 9.71
N ASN A 43 28.98 14.50 10.51
CA ASN A 43 28.21 14.04 11.65
C ASN A 43 26.71 14.13 11.36
N LEU A 44 26.04 12.99 11.25
CA LEU A 44 24.60 12.90 11.12
C LEU A 44 23.97 12.82 12.51
N THR A 45 23.00 13.70 12.80
CA THR A 45 22.22 13.64 14.04
C THR A 45 20.77 13.29 13.74
N ASN A 46 20.26 12.21 14.33
CA ASN A 46 18.83 11.86 14.29
C ASN A 46 18.10 12.53 15.47
N PHE A 47 17.38 13.62 15.19
CA PHE A 47 16.53 14.31 16.17
C PHE A 47 15.12 13.72 16.30
N ALA A 48 14.77 12.70 15.51
CA ALA A 48 13.48 12.03 15.61
C ALA A 48 13.40 11.15 16.86
N ASP A 49 12.16 10.89 17.28
CA ASP A 49 11.85 10.01 18.40
C ASP A 49 11.90 8.51 18.06
N THR A 50 12.32 8.17 16.85
CA THR A 50 12.41 6.80 16.31
C THR A 50 13.71 6.59 15.55
N ASP A 51 14.13 5.34 15.44
CA ASP A 51 15.20 4.92 14.54
C ASP A 51 14.79 5.17 13.07
N GLY A 52 15.76 5.33 12.17
CA GLY A 52 15.46 5.55 10.75
C GLY A 52 16.59 5.14 9.81
N GLN A 53 16.21 4.90 8.55
CA GLN A 53 17.14 4.76 7.44
C GLN A 53 17.18 6.06 6.63
N TYR A 54 18.37 6.42 6.17
CA TYR A 54 18.62 7.65 5.42
C TYR A 54 19.45 7.36 4.20
N TRP A 55 19.06 7.95 3.07
CA TRP A 55 19.89 7.97 1.88
C TRP A 55 20.68 9.27 1.87
N ILE A 56 22.01 9.15 1.86
CA ILE A 56 22.91 10.29 1.87
C ILE A 56 23.43 10.48 0.46
N GLU A 57 23.33 11.69 -0.06
CA GLU A 57 23.90 12.06 -1.34
C GLU A 57 25.03 13.06 -1.15
N ILE A 58 26.14 12.81 -1.83
CA ILE A 58 27.32 13.66 -1.79
C ILE A 58 27.47 14.33 -3.15
N TYR A 59 27.57 15.66 -3.11
CA TYR A 59 27.79 16.48 -4.28
C TYR A 59 29.15 17.18 -4.20
N ILE A 60 29.90 17.14 -5.30
CA ILE A 60 31.13 17.90 -5.49
C ILE A 60 30.93 18.80 -6.71
N ASN A 61 31.11 20.11 -6.54
CA ASN A 61 30.85 21.11 -7.59
C ASN A 61 29.45 20.92 -8.21
N SER A 62 28.45 20.68 -7.35
CA SER A 62 27.05 20.42 -7.71
C SER A 62 26.77 19.11 -8.48
N LEU A 63 27.77 18.27 -8.74
CA LEU A 63 27.59 16.94 -9.33
C LEU A 63 27.51 15.88 -8.24
N LYS A 64 26.50 15.00 -8.28
CA LYS A 64 26.39 13.84 -7.37
C LYS A 64 27.52 12.85 -7.66
N VAL A 65 28.36 12.57 -6.66
CA VAL A 65 29.52 11.68 -6.78
C VAL A 65 29.37 10.37 -6.01
N ALA A 66 28.49 10.34 -5.01
CA ALA A 66 28.20 9.14 -4.23
C ALA A 66 26.82 9.23 -3.59
N GLY A 67 26.27 8.07 -3.24
CA GLY A 67 25.20 8.01 -2.25
C GLY A 67 25.05 6.63 -1.63
N GLU A 68 24.71 6.60 -0.35
CA GLU A 68 24.61 5.37 0.43
C GLU A 68 23.48 5.42 1.46
N TRP A 69 22.90 4.26 1.75
CA TRP A 69 22.01 4.06 2.89
C TRP A 69 22.78 4.04 4.19
N LYS A 70 22.30 4.75 5.20
CA LYS A 70 22.80 4.71 6.57
C LYS A 70 21.64 4.55 7.55
N TYR A 71 21.88 3.74 8.58
CA TYR A 71 20.98 3.62 9.72
C TYR A 71 21.36 4.67 10.77
N ALA A 72 20.39 5.39 11.33
CA ALA A 72 20.61 6.28 12.45
C ALA A 72 19.65 5.94 13.60
N PRO A 73 20.16 5.38 14.71
CA PRO A 73 19.38 5.13 15.91
C PRO A 73 18.86 6.42 16.53
N LYS A 74 17.75 6.34 17.26
CA LYS A 74 17.12 7.45 17.99
C LYS A 74 18.15 8.19 18.85
N GLY A 75 18.23 9.52 18.70
CA GLY A 75 19.00 10.40 19.57
C GLY A 75 20.52 10.23 19.50
N GLN A 76 21.05 9.46 18.53
CA GLN A 76 22.48 9.27 18.36
C GLN A 76 23.07 10.22 17.30
N LYS A 77 24.30 10.68 17.57
CA LYS A 77 25.17 11.37 16.63
C LYS A 77 26.11 10.32 16.02
N ASN A 78 25.97 10.05 14.72
CA ASN A 78 26.81 9.10 14.00
C ASN A 78 27.83 9.85 13.15
N THR A 79 29.12 9.57 13.31
CA THR A 79 30.15 10.00 12.37
C THR A 79 30.13 9.08 11.17
N LEU A 80 29.92 9.64 9.98
CA LEU A 80 29.81 8.88 8.75
C LEU A 80 31.06 9.11 7.89
N PRO A 81 32.00 8.17 7.82
CA PRO A 81 32.90 8.10 6.68
C PRO A 81 32.12 7.54 5.49
N VAL A 82 31.98 8.33 4.43
CA VAL A 82 31.54 7.82 3.12
C VAL A 82 32.74 7.91 2.19
N PRO A 83 33.42 6.79 1.89
CA PRO A 83 34.52 6.80 0.93
C PRO A 83 33.96 7.12 -0.46
N VAL A 84 34.52 8.12 -1.14
CA VAL A 84 34.14 8.47 -2.51
C VAL A 84 35.30 8.17 -3.45
N HIS A 85 35.11 7.19 -4.34
CA HIS A 85 36.04 6.92 -5.42
C HIS A 85 35.76 7.93 -6.55
N SER A 86 36.68 8.86 -6.79
CA SER A 86 36.55 9.79 -7.91
C SER A 86 36.76 9.05 -9.23
N HIS A 87 35.67 8.70 -9.92
CA HIS A 87 35.70 8.15 -11.27
C HIS A 87 35.26 9.19 -12.32
N HIS A 88 35.56 10.48 -12.14
CA HIS A 88 35.27 11.48 -13.17
C HIS A 88 36.25 12.65 -13.08
N THR A 89 37.41 12.51 -13.72
CA THR A 89 38.13 13.58 -14.43
C THR A 89 39.28 12.94 -15.22
N GLN A 90 39.29 13.17 -16.53
CA GLN A 90 40.43 12.84 -17.38
C GLN A 90 41.65 13.66 -16.91
N VAL A 91 42.80 13.02 -16.74
CA VAL A 91 43.96 13.53 -15.99
C VAL A 91 44.79 14.52 -16.82
N ILE A 92 45.06 15.71 -16.28
CA ILE A 92 46.18 16.59 -16.69
C ILE A 92 47.02 16.88 -15.43
N PRO A 93 48.30 16.49 -15.36
CA PRO A 93 49.16 16.82 -14.23
C PRO A 93 49.43 18.34 -14.20
N GLY A 94 49.17 19.02 -13.08
CA GLY A 94 49.61 20.42 -12.99
C GLY A 94 49.06 21.22 -11.83
N GLN A 95 47.75 21.48 -11.77
CA GLN A 95 47.13 22.27 -10.71
C GLN A 95 45.65 21.89 -10.68
N HIS A 96 45.18 21.26 -9.60
CA HIS A 96 43.76 21.04 -9.39
C HIS A 96 43.29 21.97 -8.28
N GLN A 97 42.41 22.90 -8.65
CA GLN A 97 41.78 23.79 -7.68
C GLN A 97 40.90 22.96 -6.75
N GLN A 98 41.00 23.26 -5.45
CA GLN A 98 40.11 22.77 -4.40
C GLN A 98 38.66 22.80 -4.92
N PRO A 99 37.89 21.70 -4.83
CA PRO A 99 36.47 21.74 -5.16
C PRO A 99 35.80 22.83 -4.32
N THR A 100 35.30 23.88 -4.97
CA THR A 100 34.85 25.12 -4.31
C THR A 100 33.47 24.98 -3.65
N GLY A 101 32.77 23.87 -3.88
CA GLY A 101 31.50 23.56 -3.23
C GLY A 101 31.36 22.08 -2.95
N THR A 102 31.32 21.71 -1.67
CA THR A 102 30.88 20.39 -1.23
C THR A 102 29.62 20.53 -0.41
N THR A 103 28.59 19.78 -0.79
CA THR A 103 27.33 19.77 -0.09
C THR A 103 26.92 18.32 0.13
N VAL A 104 26.52 18.01 1.35
CA VAL A 104 25.96 16.70 1.70
C VAL A 104 24.47 16.89 1.95
N LYS A 105 23.65 16.12 1.23
CA LYS A 105 22.20 16.13 1.39
C LYS A 105 21.75 14.83 2.04
N VAL A 106 20.91 14.95 3.06
CA VAL A 106 20.24 13.79 3.69
C VAL A 106 18.82 13.72 3.19
N LEU A 107 18.44 12.54 2.73
CA LEU A 107 17.07 12.20 2.40
C LEU A 107 16.58 11.15 3.39
N ARG A 108 15.38 11.34 3.93
CA ARG A 108 14.71 10.31 4.72
C ARG A 108 14.39 9.13 3.81
N GLY A 109 14.67 7.92 4.30
CA GLY A 109 14.26 6.69 3.65
C GLY A 109 12.75 6.57 3.52
N PRO A 110 12.26 5.60 2.75
CA PRO A 110 10.83 5.37 2.63
C PRO A 110 10.24 5.02 4.00
N GLU A 111 9.13 5.66 4.32
CA GLU A 111 8.35 5.40 5.54
C GLU A 111 6.92 5.13 5.10
N PHE A 112 6.51 3.87 5.12
CA PHE A 112 5.20 3.45 4.63
C PHE A 112 4.16 3.45 5.73
N LEU A 113 3.06 4.17 5.49
CA LEU A 113 1.86 4.16 6.31
C LEU A 113 0.71 3.58 5.51
N LEU A 114 0.03 2.60 6.08
CA LEU A 114 -1.16 2.00 5.50
C LEU A 114 -2.40 2.65 6.11
N ASP A 115 -3.42 2.87 5.29
CA ASP A 115 -4.72 3.37 5.74
C ASP A 115 -5.84 2.91 4.80
N ASN A 116 -7.09 3.26 5.13
CA ASN A 116 -8.26 3.15 4.27
C ASN A 116 -8.48 1.74 3.68
N LEU A 117 -8.40 0.70 4.53
CA LEU A 117 -8.82 -0.65 4.13
C LEU A 117 -10.29 -0.61 3.72
N ASN A 118 -10.61 -1.04 2.51
CA ASN A 118 -11.96 -1.16 1.99
C ASN A 118 -12.20 -2.58 1.48
N VAL A 119 -13.42 -3.10 1.72
CA VAL A 119 -13.87 -4.42 1.30
C VAL A 119 -15.29 -4.27 0.77
N THR A 120 -15.48 -4.57 -0.51
CA THR A 120 -16.77 -4.39 -1.19
C THR A 120 -17.03 -5.52 -2.18
N PRO A 121 -18.24 -6.11 -2.21
CA PRO A 121 -19.35 -5.88 -1.28
C PRO A 121 -19.08 -6.47 0.12
N GLN A 122 -19.86 -6.06 1.13
CA GLN A 122 -19.78 -6.64 2.49
C GLN A 122 -20.67 -7.88 2.67
N SER A 123 -21.58 -8.12 1.74
CA SER A 123 -22.40 -9.33 1.69
C SER A 123 -22.84 -9.64 0.27
N GLY A 124 -23.15 -10.90 0.00
CA GLY A 124 -23.70 -11.34 -1.29
C GLY A 124 -23.90 -12.84 -1.36
N TRP A 125 -24.42 -13.30 -2.49
CA TRP A 125 -24.63 -14.71 -2.80
C TRP A 125 -23.36 -15.31 -3.39
N GLU A 126 -23.04 -16.56 -3.06
CA GLU A 126 -21.97 -17.29 -3.75
C GLU A 126 -22.34 -17.57 -5.22
N PRO A 127 -21.36 -17.63 -6.13
CA PRO A 127 -20.00 -17.15 -5.97
C PRO A 127 -19.97 -15.61 -5.84
N LEU A 128 -19.22 -15.10 -4.86
CA LEU A 128 -19.13 -13.67 -4.56
C LEU A 128 -17.73 -13.12 -4.89
N THR A 129 -17.65 -12.23 -5.88
CA THR A 129 -16.42 -11.48 -6.14
C THR A 129 -16.30 -10.29 -5.19
N ILE A 130 -15.24 -10.29 -4.38
CA ILE A 130 -14.89 -9.22 -3.45
C ILE A 130 -13.74 -8.39 -4.02
N ASN A 131 -13.87 -7.07 -3.95
CA ASN A 131 -12.80 -6.10 -4.15
C ASN A 131 -12.27 -5.64 -2.79
N ILE A 132 -10.97 -5.80 -2.58
CA ILE A 132 -10.26 -5.37 -1.37
C ILE A 132 -9.22 -4.33 -1.76
N SER A 133 -9.22 -3.16 -1.12
CA SER A 133 -8.22 -2.13 -1.38
C SER A 133 -7.69 -1.48 -0.11
N ALA A 134 -6.47 -0.94 -0.17
CA ALA A 134 -5.91 -0.12 0.89
C ALA A 134 -5.00 0.97 0.30
N GLU A 135 -4.83 2.07 1.03
CA GLU A 135 -3.90 3.14 0.67
C GLU A 135 -2.55 2.91 1.33
N ILE A 136 -1.48 3.13 0.56
CA ILE A 136 -0.09 3.05 1.00
C ILE A 136 0.55 4.41 0.74
N SER A 137 0.90 5.12 1.81
CA SER A 137 1.53 6.44 1.77
C SER A 137 3.01 6.33 2.10
N ASN A 138 3.88 6.91 1.27
CA ASN A 138 5.30 7.05 1.56
C ASN A 138 5.59 8.46 2.10
N ARG A 139 5.89 8.57 3.39
CA ARG A 139 6.23 9.84 4.07
C ARG A 139 7.72 10.21 3.96
N GLY A 140 8.53 9.33 3.37
CA GLY A 140 9.94 9.52 3.11
C GLY A 140 10.24 10.46 1.94
N ASP A 141 11.52 10.77 1.77
CA ASP A 141 12.02 11.67 0.73
C ASP A 141 12.54 10.90 -0.50
N THR A 142 12.48 9.58 -0.47
CA THR A 142 12.91 8.68 -1.53
C THR A 142 11.77 7.74 -1.95
N ALA A 143 11.68 7.45 -3.24
CA ALA A 143 10.74 6.45 -3.75
C ALA A 143 11.22 5.04 -3.37
N ALA A 144 10.29 4.14 -3.10
CA ALA A 144 10.60 2.74 -2.86
C ALA A 144 9.43 1.82 -3.21
N GLU A 145 9.73 0.54 -3.34
CA GLU A 145 8.72 -0.50 -3.50
C GLU A 145 8.17 -0.93 -2.14
N TYR A 146 6.87 -1.21 -2.10
CA TYR A 146 6.18 -1.82 -0.97
C TYR A 146 5.45 -3.07 -1.46
N THR A 147 5.68 -4.20 -0.79
CA THR A 147 4.96 -5.45 -1.06
C THR A 147 3.81 -5.61 -0.07
N ALA A 148 2.59 -5.39 -0.54
CA ALA A 148 1.37 -5.61 0.21
C ALA A 148 0.95 -7.08 0.16
N THR A 149 0.62 -7.65 1.31
CA THR A 149 0.07 -9.01 1.44
C THR A 149 -1.39 -8.93 1.85
N LEU A 150 -2.27 -9.58 1.06
CA LEU A 150 -3.66 -9.82 1.40
C LEU A 150 -3.75 -11.06 2.28
N TYR A 151 -4.44 -10.93 3.41
CA TYR A 151 -4.80 -12.02 4.31
C TYR A 151 -6.29 -12.28 4.24
N ILE A 152 -6.68 -13.55 4.12
CA ILE A 152 -8.08 -14.02 4.21
C ILE A 152 -8.13 -15.00 5.38
N ASN A 153 -8.98 -14.73 6.37
CA ASN A 153 -9.07 -15.52 7.60
C ASN A 153 -7.71 -15.67 8.32
N GLY A 154 -6.90 -14.61 8.28
CA GLY A 154 -5.55 -14.58 8.86
C GLY A 154 -4.49 -15.32 8.05
N VAL A 155 -4.85 -15.98 6.95
CA VAL A 155 -3.92 -16.72 6.08
C VAL A 155 -3.54 -15.85 4.89
N ALA A 156 -2.24 -15.78 4.56
CA ALA A 156 -1.76 -15.04 3.39
C ALA A 156 -2.30 -15.68 2.11
N ALA A 157 -3.05 -14.91 1.32
CA ALA A 157 -3.71 -15.38 0.11
C ALA A 157 -3.03 -14.88 -1.18
N GLN A 158 -2.63 -13.60 -1.20
CA GLN A 158 -2.04 -12.95 -2.38
C GLN A 158 -1.04 -11.88 -1.96
N THR A 159 -0.10 -11.54 -2.83
CA THR A 159 0.81 -10.40 -2.67
C THR A 159 0.82 -9.52 -3.91
N LYS A 160 1.03 -8.22 -3.72
CA LYS A 160 1.25 -7.24 -4.80
C LYS A 160 2.32 -6.24 -4.38
N THR A 161 3.29 -6.02 -5.26
CA THR A 161 4.33 -5.00 -5.09
C THR A 161 3.94 -3.74 -5.84
N VAL A 162 4.05 -2.59 -5.19
CA VAL A 162 3.79 -1.27 -5.77
C VAL A 162 4.96 -0.33 -5.49
N THR A 163 5.33 0.49 -6.47
CA THR A 163 6.29 1.58 -6.26
C THR A 163 5.55 2.82 -5.77
N VAL A 164 5.95 3.38 -4.63
CA VAL A 164 5.36 4.61 -4.09
C VAL A 164 6.42 5.69 -4.04
N ALA A 165 6.22 6.73 -4.85
CA ALA A 165 7.12 7.88 -4.89
C ALA A 165 7.14 8.63 -3.55
N ALA A 166 8.22 9.39 -3.31
CA ALA A 166 8.39 10.21 -2.12
C ALA A 166 7.20 11.17 -1.92
N GLY A 167 6.64 11.20 -0.71
CA GLY A 167 5.49 12.03 -0.34
C GLY A 167 4.17 11.67 -1.04
N LYS A 168 4.09 10.54 -1.76
CA LYS A 168 2.89 10.12 -2.49
C LYS A 168 2.15 8.99 -1.79
N THR A 169 0.88 8.84 -2.18
CA THR A 169 -0.01 7.76 -1.76
C THR A 169 -0.46 6.99 -3.00
N VAL A 170 -0.48 5.66 -2.92
CA VAL A 170 -0.95 4.77 -3.97
C VAL A 170 -1.97 3.80 -3.37
N THR A 171 -3.02 3.48 -4.10
CA THR A 171 -3.99 2.45 -3.70
C THR A 171 -3.57 1.10 -4.28
N VAL A 172 -3.47 0.08 -3.42
CA VAL A 172 -3.36 -1.31 -3.85
C VAL A 172 -4.74 -1.95 -3.83
N THR A 173 -5.04 -2.77 -4.83
CA THR A 173 -6.34 -3.43 -4.98
C THR A 173 -6.16 -4.90 -5.31
N PHE A 174 -6.94 -5.76 -4.67
CA PHE A 174 -7.05 -7.19 -4.89
C PHE A 174 -8.50 -7.55 -5.24
N ASN A 175 -8.67 -8.54 -6.10
CA ASN A 175 -9.97 -9.15 -6.39
C ASN A 175 -9.89 -10.62 -6.01
N HIS A 176 -10.90 -11.11 -5.31
CA HIS A 176 -10.97 -12.50 -4.87
C HIS A 176 -12.41 -13.01 -4.98
N GLU A 177 -12.59 -14.21 -5.53
CA GLU A 177 -13.90 -14.87 -5.62
C GLU A 177 -14.05 -15.86 -4.48
N LEU A 178 -15.19 -15.79 -3.78
CA LEU A 178 -15.56 -16.71 -2.71
C LEU A 178 -16.69 -17.60 -3.20
N THR A 179 -16.41 -18.90 -3.30
CA THR A 179 -17.33 -19.93 -3.82
C THR A 179 -17.97 -20.76 -2.71
N SER A 180 -17.89 -20.28 -1.46
CA SER A 180 -18.43 -20.99 -0.31
C SER A 180 -19.03 -19.98 0.66
N THR A 181 -20.17 -20.33 1.21
CA THR A 181 -20.81 -19.55 2.25
C THR A 181 -19.96 -19.43 3.51
N GLY A 182 -20.17 -18.33 4.23
CA GLY A 182 -19.51 -18.08 5.50
C GLY A 182 -19.15 -16.62 5.73
N SER A 183 -18.60 -16.36 6.91
CA SER A 183 -18.02 -15.06 7.25
C SER A 183 -16.52 -15.09 6.99
N TYR A 184 -16.04 -14.14 6.19
CA TYR A 184 -14.65 -14.00 5.81
C TYR A 184 -14.07 -12.72 6.39
N THR A 185 -12.86 -12.79 6.92
CA THR A 185 -12.08 -11.63 7.38
C THR A 185 -10.98 -11.32 6.39
N PHE A 186 -10.83 -10.05 6.02
CA PHE A 186 -9.83 -9.57 5.07
C PHE A 186 -8.91 -8.56 5.74
N GLY A 187 -7.60 -8.71 5.55
CA GLY A 187 -6.60 -7.80 6.08
C GLY A 187 -5.51 -7.48 5.06
N ILE A 188 -4.94 -6.28 5.15
CA ILE A 188 -3.73 -5.88 4.42
C ILE A 188 -2.76 -5.28 5.43
N GLY A 189 -1.58 -5.89 5.55
CA GLY A 189 -0.56 -5.46 6.52
C GLY A 189 -1.09 -5.44 7.96
N SER A 190 -0.87 -4.32 8.67
CA SER A 190 -1.28 -4.12 10.06
C SER A 190 -2.65 -3.44 10.23
N LEU A 191 -3.39 -3.21 9.15
CA LEU A 191 -4.71 -2.58 9.22
C LEU A 191 -5.71 -3.47 9.95
N THR A 192 -6.64 -2.85 10.67
CA THR A 192 -7.75 -3.58 11.31
C THR A 192 -8.55 -4.33 10.24
N PRO A 193 -8.69 -5.67 10.35
CA PRO A 193 -9.40 -6.46 9.35
C PRO A 193 -10.87 -6.05 9.20
N LYS A 194 -11.41 -6.24 8.00
CA LYS A 194 -12.85 -6.05 7.68
C LYS A 194 -13.49 -7.38 7.32
N THR A 195 -14.78 -7.51 7.58
CA THR A 195 -15.55 -8.74 7.31
C THR A 195 -16.44 -8.60 6.09
N ALA A 196 -16.63 -9.69 5.36
CA ALA A 196 -17.75 -9.86 4.43
C ALA A 196 -18.42 -11.22 4.61
N THR A 197 -19.72 -11.29 4.32
CA THR A 197 -20.53 -12.52 4.47
C THR A 197 -20.99 -13.04 3.12
N VAL A 198 -20.67 -14.29 2.84
CA VAL A 198 -21.15 -15.03 1.68
C VAL A 198 -22.32 -15.91 2.09
N MET A 199 -23.41 -15.81 1.35
CA MET A 199 -24.66 -16.54 1.58
C MET A 199 -24.89 -17.55 0.47
N ASN A 200 -25.67 -18.61 0.75
CA ASN A 200 -26.07 -19.60 -0.26
C ASN A 200 -26.88 -18.92 -1.36
N GLU A 201 -26.75 -19.38 -2.60
CA GLU A 201 -27.62 -18.91 -3.68
C GLU A 201 -29.11 -19.01 -3.31
N PRO A 202 -29.93 -18.01 -3.67
CA PRO A 202 -31.37 -18.09 -3.56
C PRO A 202 -31.94 -19.29 -4.34
N ILE A 203 -33.00 -19.87 -3.78
CA ILE A 203 -33.77 -20.94 -4.41
C ILE A 203 -34.78 -20.31 -5.37
N ILE A 204 -34.81 -20.82 -6.61
CA ILE A 204 -35.85 -20.53 -7.60
C ILE A 204 -36.93 -21.62 -7.51
N SER A 205 -38.18 -21.21 -7.29
CA SER A 205 -39.34 -22.09 -7.18
C SER A 205 -40.56 -21.53 -7.91
N ASP A 206 -41.68 -22.26 -7.89
CA ASP A 206 -43.00 -21.81 -8.37
C ASP A 206 -42.97 -21.25 -9.81
N ILE A 207 -42.20 -21.89 -10.69
CA ILE A 207 -42.08 -21.45 -12.09
C ILE A 207 -43.40 -21.73 -12.81
N THR A 208 -43.99 -20.70 -13.42
CA THR A 208 -45.20 -20.84 -14.23
C THR A 208 -45.03 -20.16 -15.59
N VAL A 209 -45.66 -20.73 -16.61
CA VAL A 209 -45.66 -20.22 -17.98
C VAL A 209 -47.10 -20.07 -18.45
N THR A 210 -47.51 -18.87 -18.83
CA THR A 210 -48.89 -18.59 -19.24
C THR A 210 -48.96 -17.67 -20.46
N PRO A 211 -49.69 -18.03 -21.53
CA PRO A 211 -50.33 -19.33 -21.77
C PRO A 211 -49.31 -20.43 -22.09
N GLY A 212 -49.62 -21.69 -21.74
CA GLY A 212 -48.72 -22.83 -22.01
C GLY A 212 -48.71 -23.31 -23.47
N GLN A 213 -49.66 -22.85 -24.29
CA GLN A 213 -49.80 -23.20 -25.71
C GLN A 213 -50.66 -22.16 -26.44
N GLY A 214 -50.54 -22.06 -27.76
CA GLY A 214 -51.32 -21.15 -28.59
C GLY A 214 -50.85 -21.09 -30.03
N ALA A 215 -51.56 -20.32 -30.86
CA ALA A 215 -51.18 -20.10 -32.26
C ALA A 215 -49.98 -19.13 -32.36
N ALA A 216 -49.12 -19.34 -33.35
CA ALA A 216 -47.98 -18.47 -33.59
C ALA A 216 -48.43 -17.13 -34.22
N PRO A 217 -47.81 -15.99 -33.82
CA PRO A 217 -46.83 -15.85 -32.73
C PRO A 217 -47.49 -15.89 -31.34
N LEU A 218 -46.90 -16.65 -30.43
CA LEU A 218 -47.37 -16.78 -29.04
C LEU A 218 -46.52 -15.93 -28.11
N TYR A 219 -47.15 -15.05 -27.34
CA TYR A 219 -46.50 -14.31 -26.25
C TYR A 219 -46.81 -15.01 -24.94
N ILE A 220 -45.78 -15.36 -24.19
CA ILE A 220 -45.89 -16.01 -22.89
C ILE A 220 -45.40 -15.08 -21.79
N THR A 221 -45.95 -15.24 -20.59
CA THR A 221 -45.41 -14.70 -19.35
C THR A 221 -44.81 -15.85 -18.56
N VAL A 222 -43.55 -15.69 -18.16
CA VAL A 222 -42.89 -16.60 -17.22
C VAL A 222 -42.81 -15.89 -15.87
N THR A 223 -43.29 -16.55 -14.82
CA THR A 223 -43.08 -16.09 -13.44
C THR A 223 -42.32 -17.16 -12.66
N ALA A 224 -41.54 -16.73 -11.68
CA ALA A 224 -40.84 -17.59 -10.75
C ALA A 224 -40.73 -16.87 -9.41
N ARG A 225 -40.75 -17.63 -8.31
CA ARG A 225 -40.44 -17.14 -6.97
C ARG A 225 -38.96 -17.33 -6.72
N ILE A 226 -38.32 -16.30 -6.17
CA ILE A 226 -36.92 -16.34 -5.75
C ILE A 226 -36.90 -16.09 -4.24
N SER A 227 -36.35 -17.01 -3.48
CA SER A 227 -36.38 -16.97 -2.02
C SER A 227 -35.08 -17.47 -1.40
N THR A 228 -34.82 -17.07 -0.17
CA THR A 228 -33.64 -17.49 0.59
C THR A 228 -34.04 -17.75 2.04
N MET A 229 -33.34 -18.66 2.70
CA MET A 229 -33.46 -18.91 4.14
C MET A 229 -32.38 -18.16 4.95
N GLU A 230 -31.45 -17.50 4.27
CA GLU A 230 -30.38 -16.70 4.86
C GLU A 230 -30.95 -15.36 5.33
N SER A 231 -30.59 -14.87 6.52
CA SER A 231 -31.12 -13.62 7.11
C SER A 231 -30.64 -12.32 6.44
N GLY A 232 -29.84 -12.43 5.38
CA GLY A 232 -29.26 -11.29 4.67
C GLY A 232 -30.05 -10.85 3.44
N ALA A 233 -29.49 -9.89 2.72
CA ALA A 233 -30.06 -9.41 1.47
C ALA A 233 -28.97 -9.20 0.42
N GLY A 234 -29.33 -9.38 -0.84
CA GLY A 234 -28.41 -9.21 -1.95
C GLY A 234 -29.13 -9.23 -3.29
N ASP A 235 -28.49 -8.65 -4.29
CA ASP A 235 -29.00 -8.68 -5.65
C ASP A 235 -28.64 -10.03 -6.28
N TYR A 236 -29.63 -10.72 -6.84
CA TYR A 236 -29.48 -12.01 -7.51
C TYR A 236 -29.90 -11.88 -8.97
N THR A 237 -29.03 -12.32 -9.88
CA THR A 237 -29.27 -12.25 -11.32
C THR A 237 -29.59 -13.63 -11.85
N THR A 238 -30.76 -13.78 -12.48
CA THR A 238 -31.22 -15.04 -13.09
C THR A 238 -31.43 -14.86 -14.59
N ILE A 239 -31.32 -15.96 -15.34
CA ILE A 239 -31.44 -15.99 -16.80
C ILE A 239 -32.56 -16.96 -17.17
N LEU A 240 -33.52 -16.49 -17.97
CA LEU A 240 -34.53 -17.33 -18.62
C LEU A 240 -33.95 -17.93 -19.90
N TYR A 241 -34.00 -19.26 -19.98
CA TYR A 241 -33.65 -20.00 -21.19
C TYR A 241 -34.91 -20.57 -21.84
N VAL A 242 -35.01 -20.45 -23.17
CA VAL A 242 -36.01 -21.14 -24.00
C VAL A 242 -35.24 -22.00 -24.99
N ASP A 243 -35.49 -23.31 -24.97
CA ASP A 243 -34.78 -24.30 -25.79
C ASP A 243 -33.24 -24.21 -25.68
N GLY A 244 -32.75 -23.91 -24.47
CA GLY A 244 -31.32 -23.76 -24.17
C GLY A 244 -30.73 -22.41 -24.59
N VAL A 245 -31.51 -21.51 -25.18
CA VAL A 245 -31.08 -20.15 -25.58
C VAL A 245 -31.48 -19.16 -24.50
N ALA A 246 -30.53 -18.36 -24.01
CA ALA A 246 -30.81 -17.27 -23.08
C ALA A 246 -31.65 -16.20 -23.79
N VAL A 247 -32.88 -15.98 -23.32
CA VAL A 247 -33.82 -15.02 -23.93
C VAL A 247 -34.02 -13.77 -23.08
N GLN A 248 -33.78 -13.84 -21.77
CA GLN A 248 -33.94 -12.71 -20.86
C GLN A 248 -33.09 -12.87 -19.60
N THR A 249 -32.52 -11.77 -19.12
CA THR A 249 -31.83 -11.71 -17.83
C THR A 249 -32.55 -10.73 -16.93
N ARG A 250 -32.67 -11.07 -15.64
CA ARG A 250 -33.29 -10.20 -14.64
C ARG A 250 -32.53 -10.25 -13.32
N THR A 251 -32.26 -9.07 -12.77
CA THR A 251 -31.73 -8.92 -11.41
C THR A 251 -32.87 -8.57 -10.46
N VAL A 252 -32.92 -9.26 -9.33
CA VAL A 252 -33.89 -8.99 -8.26
C VAL A 252 -33.14 -8.84 -6.94
N ARG A 253 -33.62 -7.95 -6.07
CA ARG A 253 -33.14 -7.89 -4.70
C ARG A 253 -33.85 -8.97 -3.90
N VAL A 254 -33.10 -9.94 -3.39
CA VAL A 254 -33.60 -11.01 -2.55
C VAL A 254 -33.30 -10.66 -1.10
N THR A 255 -34.29 -10.75 -0.23
CA THR A 255 -34.17 -10.51 1.20
C THR A 255 -34.60 -11.76 1.95
N GLY A 256 -33.83 -12.10 2.98
CA GLY A 256 -34.13 -13.16 3.93
C GLY A 256 -35.36 -12.94 4.80
N PRO A 257 -35.71 -13.97 5.59
CA PRO A 257 -36.72 -13.88 6.65
C PRO A 257 -36.32 -12.93 7.78
#